data_AF-A0A6P0LIC7-F1
#
_entry.id   AF-A0A6P0LIC7-F1
#
_cell.length_a   1.000
_cell.length_b   1.000
_cell.length_c   1.000
_cell.angle_alpha   90.00
_cell.angle_beta   90.00
_cell.angle_gamma   90.00
#
_symmetry.space_group_name_H-M   'P 1'
#
loop_
_entity.id
_entity.type
_entity.pdbx_description
1 polymer ?
#
loop_
_entity_poly.entity_id
_entity_poly.type
_entity_poly.pdbx_seq_one_letter_code
_entity_poly.pdbx_strand_id
1 'polypeptide(L)'
;MNPSASNPPKNQVIFWFSLSLAFAMVYSLIALEEAFSNQYIVQDDARQHVFWMQRFFDPSLFPDDLIANYFQSVAPAGYTTLYRLIGFVGIHPLLLNKLLPMVLGLITTSYCFGLCLQMLPIPAAGFIASLLLNQTLWMLDDLVSATPRAFIYPLLLAFLYYLSRRSLIPCLVVITLQGLFYPQCVFLCCGVLVLKLLRWREGKIRLSSQKNDYWFCAAGLGVAFIVLLPYALTTSDYGPIISAQQAKTMPEFQPGGRVAFFDHNPWDFWLEDSRSGLFPRRKRLPIAVCAGLLLPILLRFPSWLPLVKKVKGETVLLTQLALVSLGMFVMAHGVLFRLHLPSRYSKHSLRIVLVLAAAIAITLLLDAIIQACQRLAFPRIQGKPVLGRAIVT
;
A
#
# COMPACT_ATOMS: atom_id res chain seq x y z
N MET A 1 -19.52 29.84 16.31
CA MET A 1 -18.63 29.03 17.16
C MET A 1 -18.52 27.63 16.54
N ASN A 2 -17.42 27.32 15.86
CA ASN A 2 -17.17 25.95 15.40
C ASN A 2 -16.90 25.09 16.64
N PRO A 3 -17.60 23.96 16.85
CA PRO A 3 -17.13 23.01 17.85
C PRO A 3 -15.73 22.58 17.41
N SER A 4 -14.74 22.86 18.26
CA SER A 4 -13.39 22.33 18.08
C SER A 4 -13.53 20.83 17.83
N ALA A 5 -12.85 20.32 16.80
CA ALA A 5 -12.80 18.89 16.55
C ALA A 5 -12.10 18.23 17.75
N SER A 6 -12.89 17.84 18.76
CA SER A 6 -12.40 17.12 19.91
C SER A 6 -11.79 15.82 19.40
N ASN A 7 -10.53 15.56 19.76
CA ASN A 7 -9.91 14.27 19.49
C ASN A 7 -10.81 13.15 20.04
N PRO A 8 -10.92 12.00 19.35
CA PRO A 8 -11.76 10.92 19.81
C PRO A 8 -11.29 10.41 21.19
N PRO A 9 -12.20 9.92 22.05
CA PRO A 9 -11.83 9.37 23.36
C PRO A 9 -10.80 8.25 23.21
N LYS A 10 -9.76 8.26 24.07
CA LYS A 10 -8.68 7.27 24.04
C LYS A 10 -9.20 5.83 24.09
N ASN A 11 -10.21 5.56 24.91
CA ASN A 11 -10.78 4.22 25.07
C ASN A 11 -11.42 3.70 23.78
N GLN A 12 -12.06 4.57 22.99
CA GLN A 12 -12.62 4.18 21.70
C GLN A 12 -11.52 3.90 20.68
N VAL A 13 -10.49 4.74 20.63
CA VAL A 13 -9.34 4.50 19.76
C VAL A 13 -8.73 3.13 20.06
N ILE A 14 -8.50 2.81 21.35
CA ILE A 14 -7.98 1.51 21.77
C ILE A 14 -8.92 0.39 21.34
N PHE A 15 -10.22 0.49 21.61
CA PHE A 15 -11.18 -0.55 21.24
C PHE A 15 -11.17 -0.86 19.74
N TRP A 16 -11.33 0.16 18.89
CA TRP A 16 -11.38 -0.01 17.44
C TRP A 16 -10.04 -0.44 16.84
N PHE A 17 -8.94 0.00 17.44
CA PHE A 17 -7.60 -0.44 17.06
C PHE A 17 -7.38 -1.92 17.40
N SER A 18 -7.70 -2.33 18.62
CA SER A 18 -7.63 -3.73 19.04
C SER A 18 -8.50 -4.63 18.18
N LEU A 19 -9.72 -4.18 17.83
CA LEU A 19 -10.59 -4.92 16.92
C LEU A 19 -9.98 -5.04 15.52
N SER A 20 -9.34 -3.98 15.01
CA SER A 20 -8.63 -4.01 13.72
C SER A 20 -7.50 -5.05 13.72
N LEU A 21 -6.70 -5.10 14.79
CA LEU A 21 -5.63 -6.07 14.96
C LEU A 21 -6.17 -7.50 15.11
N ALA A 22 -7.28 -7.68 15.83
CA ALA A 22 -7.92 -8.99 15.99
C ALA A 22 -8.37 -9.54 14.63
N PHE A 23 -9.01 -8.74 13.77
CA PHE A 23 -9.40 -9.18 12.42
C PHE A 23 -8.18 -9.50 11.55
N ALA A 24 -7.13 -8.68 11.59
CA ALA A 24 -5.89 -8.95 10.87
C ALA A 24 -5.24 -10.27 11.33
N MET A 25 -5.27 -10.54 12.64
CA MET A 25 -4.79 -11.78 13.23
C MET A 25 -5.63 -12.98 12.77
N VAL A 26 -6.96 -12.88 12.78
CA VAL A 26 -7.86 -13.95 12.31
C VAL A 26 -7.56 -14.32 10.86
N TYR A 27 -7.47 -13.34 9.94
CA TYR A 27 -7.10 -13.63 8.55
C TYR A 27 -5.72 -14.28 8.43
N SER A 28 -4.75 -13.83 9.24
CA SER A 28 -3.41 -14.41 9.26
C SER A 28 -3.43 -15.87 9.75
N LEU A 29 -4.22 -16.17 10.78
CA LEU A 29 -4.34 -17.51 11.34
C LEU A 29 -4.95 -18.49 10.33
N ILE A 30 -5.96 -18.08 9.58
CA ILE A 30 -6.54 -18.89 8.49
C ILE A 30 -5.49 -19.20 7.42
N ALA A 31 -4.69 -18.19 7.03
CA ALA A 31 -3.62 -18.41 6.05
C ALA A 31 -2.50 -19.32 6.60
N LEU A 32 -2.19 -19.21 7.89
CA LEU A 32 -1.22 -20.09 8.55
C LEU A 32 -1.73 -21.52 8.68
N GLU A 33 -3.01 -21.73 8.97
CA GLU A 33 -3.64 -23.05 9.01
C GLU A 33 -3.40 -23.78 7.69
N GLU A 34 -3.67 -23.13 6.56
CA GLU A 34 -3.37 -23.70 5.24
C GLU A 34 -1.86 -23.87 5.02
N ALA A 35 -1.03 -22.89 5.40
CA ALA A 35 0.42 -22.99 5.23
C ALA A 35 1.05 -24.15 6.02
N PHE A 36 0.42 -24.57 7.12
CA PHE A 36 0.89 -25.67 7.98
C PHE A 36 0.08 -26.96 7.82
N SER A 37 -0.95 -27.01 6.98
CA SER A 37 -1.75 -28.22 6.74
C SER A 37 -0.93 -29.35 6.09
N ASN A 38 0.14 -29.00 5.38
CA ASN A 38 1.11 -29.95 4.85
C ASN A 38 2.53 -29.33 4.77
N GLN A 39 3.55 -30.15 5.04
CA GLN A 39 4.96 -29.73 4.98
C GLN A 39 5.41 -29.22 3.60
N TYR A 40 4.78 -29.71 2.51
CA TYR A 40 5.13 -29.35 1.14
C TYR A 40 4.37 -28.12 0.60
N ILE A 41 3.51 -27.50 1.42
CA ILE A 41 2.86 -26.24 1.04
C ILE A 41 3.88 -25.12 1.12
N VAL A 42 4.21 -24.58 -0.07
CA VAL A 42 5.08 -23.43 -0.28
C VAL A 42 4.38 -22.49 -1.24
N GLN A 43 4.31 -21.22 -0.87
CA GLN A 43 3.72 -20.17 -1.69
C GLN A 43 4.50 -20.00 -3.01
N ASP A 44 3.79 -19.74 -4.11
CA ASP A 44 4.36 -19.79 -5.47
C ASP A 44 5.55 -18.84 -5.70
N ASP A 45 5.48 -17.60 -5.22
CA ASP A 45 6.60 -16.64 -5.33
C ASP A 45 7.77 -17.06 -4.43
N ALA A 46 7.50 -17.67 -3.26
CA ALA A 46 8.53 -18.17 -2.36
C ALA A 46 9.37 -19.30 -2.98
N ARG A 47 8.77 -20.13 -3.85
CA ARG A 47 9.49 -21.16 -4.63
C ARG A 47 10.55 -20.57 -5.54
N GLN A 48 10.47 -19.28 -5.88
CA GLN A 48 11.45 -18.56 -6.68
C GLN A 48 12.37 -17.70 -5.81
N HIS A 49 11.80 -16.95 -4.86
CA HIS A 49 12.52 -15.90 -4.14
C HIS A 49 13.16 -16.33 -2.82
N VAL A 50 12.73 -17.45 -2.23
CA VAL A 50 13.14 -17.85 -0.86
C VAL A 50 13.99 -19.12 -0.87
N PHE A 51 13.79 -20.05 -1.80
CA PHE A 51 14.42 -21.38 -1.74
C PHE A 51 15.96 -21.33 -1.68
N TRP A 52 16.59 -20.46 -2.46
CA TRP A 52 18.05 -20.32 -2.51
C TRP A 52 18.65 -19.83 -1.18
N MET A 53 17.85 -19.17 -0.33
CA MET A 53 18.29 -18.67 0.97
C MET A 53 18.61 -19.78 1.96
N GLN A 54 18.29 -21.04 1.66
CA GLN A 54 18.79 -22.19 2.44
C GLN A 54 20.32 -22.24 2.46
N ARG A 55 21.00 -21.59 1.50
CA ARG A 55 22.45 -21.36 1.51
C ARG A 55 22.97 -20.62 2.75
N PHE A 56 22.11 -19.93 3.50
CA PHE A 56 22.50 -19.31 4.77
C PHE A 56 22.77 -20.34 5.88
N PHE A 57 22.21 -21.54 5.76
CA PHE A 57 22.41 -22.64 6.70
C PHE A 57 23.46 -23.62 6.18
N ASP A 58 23.39 -23.94 4.89
CA ASP A 58 24.34 -24.81 4.22
C ASP A 58 24.83 -24.14 2.93
N PRO A 59 26.01 -23.51 2.95
CA PRO A 59 26.58 -22.85 1.78
C PRO A 59 26.84 -23.78 0.59
N SER A 60 26.85 -25.10 0.79
CA SER A 60 27.05 -26.08 -0.28
C SER A 60 25.80 -26.34 -1.12
N LEU A 61 24.63 -25.83 -0.72
CA LEU A 61 23.37 -26.05 -1.44
C LEU A 61 23.31 -25.27 -2.76
N PHE A 62 22.77 -25.96 -3.78
CA PHE A 62 22.57 -25.46 -5.14
C PHE A 62 23.87 -25.00 -5.83
N PRO A 63 24.96 -25.79 -5.80
CA PRO A 63 26.19 -25.39 -6.49
C PRO A 63 25.89 -25.21 -7.98
N ASP A 64 26.39 -24.10 -8.56
CA ASP A 64 26.23 -23.77 -9.99
C ASP A 64 24.78 -23.70 -10.52
N ASP A 65 23.79 -23.57 -9.64
CA ASP A 65 22.38 -23.43 -10.04
C ASP A 65 22.10 -22.01 -10.56
N LEU A 66 21.84 -21.90 -11.87
CA LEU A 66 21.56 -20.64 -12.56
C LEU A 66 20.35 -19.90 -12.00
N ILE A 67 19.30 -20.61 -11.57
CA ILE A 67 18.07 -20.00 -11.05
C ILE A 67 18.35 -19.41 -9.67
N ALA A 68 18.97 -20.17 -8.78
CA ALA A 68 19.35 -19.73 -7.45
C ALA A 68 20.31 -18.53 -7.53
N ASN A 69 21.32 -18.60 -8.39
CA ASN A 69 22.29 -17.53 -8.58
C ASN A 69 21.62 -16.27 -9.16
N TYR A 70 20.68 -16.41 -10.09
CA TYR A 70 19.92 -15.29 -10.63
C TYR A 70 19.09 -14.61 -9.54
N PHE A 71 18.24 -15.36 -8.83
CA PHE A 71 17.38 -14.79 -7.80
C PHE A 71 18.14 -14.24 -6.60
N GLN A 72 19.31 -14.79 -6.29
CA GLN A 72 20.23 -14.22 -5.31
C GLN A 72 20.80 -12.86 -5.77
N SER A 73 21.22 -12.75 -7.04
CA SER A 73 21.83 -11.52 -7.57
C SER A 73 20.86 -10.32 -7.61
N VAL A 74 19.57 -10.57 -7.85
CA VAL A 74 18.55 -9.52 -7.96
C VAL A 74 17.81 -9.24 -6.65
N ALA A 75 18.07 -10.02 -5.59
CA ALA A 75 17.37 -9.88 -4.33
C ALA A 75 17.78 -8.58 -3.60
N PRO A 76 16.83 -7.75 -3.15
CA PRO A 76 17.15 -6.52 -2.43
C PRO A 76 17.93 -6.80 -1.13
N ALA A 77 18.96 -6.00 -0.86
CA ALA A 77 19.87 -6.23 0.26
C ALA A 77 19.12 -6.33 1.60
N GLY A 78 18.22 -5.39 1.91
CA GLY A 78 17.46 -5.41 3.17
C GLY A 78 16.59 -6.66 3.33
N TYR A 79 15.98 -7.12 2.24
CA TYR A 79 15.21 -8.38 2.23
C TYR A 79 16.11 -9.58 2.56
N THR A 80 17.25 -9.72 1.89
CA THR A 80 18.19 -10.83 2.14
C THR A 80 18.81 -10.77 3.54
N THR A 81 19.14 -9.58 4.03
CA THR A 81 19.70 -9.37 5.37
C THR A 81 18.69 -9.76 6.45
N LEU A 82 17.41 -9.42 6.29
CA LEU A 82 16.36 -9.84 7.22
C LEU A 82 16.32 -11.37 7.34
N TYR A 83 16.25 -12.08 6.22
CA TYR A 83 16.22 -13.54 6.21
C TYR A 83 17.49 -14.15 6.78
N ARG A 84 18.66 -13.56 6.50
CA ARG A 84 19.94 -14.01 7.04
C ARG A 84 20.03 -13.84 8.56
N LEU A 85 19.61 -12.68 9.08
CA LEU A 85 19.61 -12.40 10.52
C LEU A 85 18.71 -13.35 11.29
N ILE A 86 17.52 -13.63 10.77
CA ILE A 86 16.62 -14.61 11.37
C ILE A 86 17.15 -16.04 11.22
N GLY A 87 17.82 -16.34 10.09
CA GLY A 87 18.52 -17.59 9.88
C GLY A 87 19.63 -17.85 10.92
N PHE A 88 20.38 -16.81 11.32
CA PHE A 88 21.39 -16.93 12.38
C PHE A 88 20.81 -17.34 13.74
N VAL A 89 19.53 -17.08 14.00
CA VAL A 89 18.83 -17.50 15.22
C VAL A 89 18.20 -18.90 15.07
N GLY A 90 18.47 -19.59 13.95
CA GLY A 90 18.05 -20.98 13.70
C GLY A 90 16.70 -21.14 13.02
N ILE A 91 16.06 -20.07 12.55
CA ILE A 91 14.77 -20.15 11.86
C ILE A 91 14.99 -20.29 10.35
N HIS A 92 14.58 -21.43 9.77
CA HIS A 92 14.73 -21.67 8.35
C HIS A 92 13.97 -20.65 7.48
N PRO A 93 14.49 -20.28 6.29
CA PRO A 93 13.88 -19.27 5.41
C PRO A 93 12.43 -19.60 5.02
N LEU A 94 12.13 -20.87 4.74
CA LEU A 94 10.76 -21.27 4.38
C LEU A 94 9.80 -21.19 5.57
N LEU A 95 10.28 -21.44 6.79
CA LEU A 95 9.46 -21.26 7.99
C LEU A 95 9.20 -19.76 8.25
N LEU A 96 10.23 -18.92 8.14
CA LEU A 96 10.07 -17.48 8.21
C LEU A 96 9.09 -16.96 7.15
N ASN A 97 9.18 -17.47 5.92
CA ASN A 97 8.25 -17.11 4.85
C ASN A 97 6.78 -17.42 5.19
N LYS A 98 6.50 -18.51 5.91
CA LYS A 98 5.14 -18.81 6.39
C LYS A 98 4.68 -17.84 7.47
N LEU A 99 5.56 -17.46 8.41
CA LEU A 99 5.22 -16.66 9.59
C LEU A 99 5.20 -15.14 9.33
N LEU A 100 6.09 -14.66 8.46
CA LEU A 100 6.30 -13.23 8.19
C LEU A 100 5.05 -12.48 7.69
N PRO A 101 4.16 -13.04 6.84
CA PRO A 101 2.95 -12.37 6.39
C PRO A 101 2.06 -11.87 7.53
N MET A 102 1.97 -12.61 8.65
CA MET A 102 1.21 -12.18 9.83
C MET A 102 1.78 -10.88 10.41
N VAL A 103 3.09 -10.83 10.61
CA VAL A 103 3.78 -9.65 11.15
C VAL A 103 3.59 -8.45 10.23
N LEU A 104 3.79 -8.64 8.92
CA LEU A 104 3.59 -7.59 7.92
C LEU A 104 2.12 -7.12 7.87
N GLY A 105 1.16 -8.05 8.02
CA GLY A 105 -0.26 -7.76 8.08
C GLY A 105 -0.65 -6.90 9.28
N LEU A 106 -0.11 -7.20 10.47
CA LEU A 106 -0.34 -6.41 11.69
C LEU A 106 0.24 -5.00 11.59
N ILE A 107 1.46 -4.86 11.05
CA ILE A 107 2.10 -3.56 10.83
C ILE A 107 1.29 -2.74 9.80
N THR A 108 0.89 -3.37 8.70
CA THR A 108 0.06 -2.78 7.64
C THR A 108 -1.26 -2.26 8.20
N THR A 109 -1.93 -3.09 9.01
CA THR A 109 -3.18 -2.75 9.71
C THR A 109 -2.98 -1.53 10.60
N SER A 110 -1.88 -1.51 11.35
CA SER A 110 -1.60 -0.43 12.30
C SER A 110 -1.42 0.92 11.62
N TYR A 111 -0.62 0.98 10.55
CA TYR A 111 -0.44 2.21 9.79
C TYR A 111 -1.68 2.60 9.00
N CYS A 112 -2.46 1.65 8.47
CA CYS A 112 -3.73 1.94 7.80
C CYS A 112 -4.70 2.64 8.76
N PHE A 113 -4.90 2.06 9.95
CA PHE A 113 -5.74 2.63 10.99
C PHE A 113 -5.29 4.04 11.38
N GLY A 114 -4.00 4.20 11.69
CA GLY A 114 -3.42 5.47 12.11
C GLY A 114 -3.50 6.55 11.04
N LEU A 115 -3.25 6.20 9.78
CA LEU A 115 -3.34 7.12 8.63
C LEU A 115 -4.78 7.55 8.38
N CYS A 116 -5.75 6.63 8.44
CA CYS A 116 -7.16 6.95 8.32
C CYS A 116 -7.60 7.95 9.41
N LEU A 117 -7.13 7.77 10.65
CA LEU A 117 -7.38 8.74 11.74
C LEU A 117 -6.76 10.13 11.51
N GLN A 118 -5.66 10.23 10.77
CA GLN A 118 -5.12 11.54 10.36
C GLN A 118 -6.01 12.22 9.31
N MET A 119 -6.80 11.47 8.54
CA MET A 119 -7.68 11.98 7.49
C MET A 119 -9.10 12.27 8.01
N LEU A 120 -9.65 11.37 8.83
CA LEU A 120 -10.96 11.49 9.47
C LEU A 120 -10.80 10.99 10.92
N PRO A 121 -10.85 11.86 11.94
CA PRO A 121 -10.57 11.50 13.33
C PRO A 121 -11.76 10.76 13.99
N ILE A 122 -12.18 9.65 13.36
CA ILE A 122 -13.27 8.78 13.77
C ILE A 122 -12.71 7.35 13.84
N PRO A 123 -12.56 6.74 15.03
CA PRO A 123 -11.96 5.42 15.18
C PRO A 123 -12.62 4.32 14.35
N ALA A 124 -13.94 4.36 14.19
CA ALA A 124 -14.67 3.43 13.33
C ALA A 124 -14.24 3.51 11.85
N ALA A 125 -13.86 4.70 11.34
CA ALA A 125 -13.31 4.85 10.00
C ALA A 125 -11.95 4.16 9.86
N GLY A 126 -11.11 4.25 10.89
CA GLY A 126 -9.84 3.52 10.95
C GLY A 126 -10.04 2.01 10.93
N PHE A 127 -11.05 1.51 11.65
CA PHE A 127 -11.43 0.10 11.62
C PHE A 127 -11.94 -0.33 10.24
N ILE A 128 -12.87 0.41 9.62
CA ILE A 128 -13.39 0.10 8.28
C ILE A 128 -12.25 0.09 7.26
N ALA A 129 -11.33 1.05 7.30
CA ALA A 129 -10.16 1.08 6.42
C ALA A 129 -9.28 -0.17 6.60
N SER A 130 -9.01 -0.54 7.85
CA SER A 130 -8.19 -1.69 8.18
C SER A 130 -8.86 -3.00 7.77
N LEU A 131 -10.16 -3.13 7.98
CA LEU A 131 -10.95 -4.30 7.59
C LEU A 131 -10.97 -4.49 6.07
N LEU A 132 -11.30 -3.44 5.31
CA LEU A 132 -11.30 -3.47 3.85
C LEU A 132 -9.90 -3.75 3.28
N LEU A 133 -8.85 -3.19 3.89
CA LEU A 133 -7.48 -3.45 3.48
C LEU A 133 -7.14 -4.93 3.69
N ASN A 134 -7.36 -5.47 4.90
CA ASN A 134 -7.08 -6.86 5.21
C ASN A 134 -7.86 -7.80 4.29
N GLN A 135 -9.16 -7.59 4.11
CA GLN A 135 -9.96 -8.39 3.18
C GLN A 135 -9.33 -8.39 1.78
N THR A 136 -8.86 -7.24 1.29
CA THR A 136 -8.21 -7.16 -0.02
C THR A 136 -6.85 -7.85 -0.06
N LEU A 137 -6.03 -7.71 0.99
CA LEU A 137 -4.67 -8.25 1.00
C LEU A 137 -4.64 -9.77 1.19
N TRP A 138 -5.49 -10.31 2.06
CA TRP A 138 -5.55 -11.74 2.35
C TRP A 138 -6.28 -12.55 1.28
N MET A 139 -7.08 -11.90 0.41
CA MET A 139 -7.63 -12.52 -0.80
C MET A 139 -6.64 -12.53 -1.98
N LEU A 140 -5.42 -12.01 -1.79
CA LEU A 140 -4.40 -11.89 -2.81
C LEU A 140 -3.09 -12.55 -2.38
N ASP A 141 -2.22 -12.79 -3.35
CA ASP A 141 -0.91 -13.42 -3.18
C ASP A 141 0.19 -12.44 -2.73
N ASP A 142 -0.06 -11.12 -2.83
CA ASP A 142 0.96 -10.09 -2.63
C ASP A 142 1.57 -10.15 -1.20
N LEU A 143 0.74 -10.08 -0.15
CA LEU A 143 1.19 -10.06 1.27
C LEU A 143 1.66 -11.45 1.72
N VAL A 144 0.89 -12.48 1.37
CA VAL A 144 1.14 -13.88 1.76
C VAL A 144 2.45 -14.39 1.17
N SER A 145 2.93 -13.82 0.06
CA SER A 145 4.20 -14.20 -0.54
C SER A 145 5.41 -14.04 0.38
N ALA A 146 5.39 -13.09 1.32
CA ALA A 146 6.57 -12.72 2.12
C ALA A 146 7.86 -12.54 1.30
N THR A 147 7.72 -12.11 0.04
CA THR A 147 8.82 -11.72 -0.85
C THR A 147 9.03 -10.20 -0.79
N PRO A 148 10.02 -9.61 -1.48
CA PRO A 148 10.25 -8.16 -1.51
C PRO A 148 8.96 -7.32 -1.66
N ARG A 149 8.02 -7.77 -2.49
CA ARG A 149 6.76 -7.06 -2.75
C ARG A 149 5.80 -7.01 -1.57
N ALA A 150 5.88 -7.95 -0.62
CA ALA A 150 5.01 -7.97 0.56
C ALA A 150 5.25 -6.73 1.45
N PHE A 151 6.45 -6.16 1.40
CA PHE A 151 6.85 -4.99 2.18
C PHE A 151 6.28 -3.66 1.65
N ILE A 152 5.67 -3.65 0.47
CA ILE A 152 5.07 -2.43 -0.12
C ILE A 152 4.02 -1.84 0.83
N TYR A 153 3.08 -2.64 1.32
CA TYR A 153 1.97 -2.14 2.13
C TYR A 153 2.40 -1.53 3.46
N PRO A 154 3.16 -2.23 4.33
CA PRO A 154 3.54 -1.66 5.60
C PRO A 154 4.41 -0.41 5.41
N LEU A 155 5.34 -0.43 4.46
CA LEU A 155 6.28 0.69 4.26
C LEU A 155 5.65 1.89 3.55
N LEU A 156 4.79 1.68 2.55
CA LEU A 156 4.11 2.79 1.87
C LEU A 156 3.09 3.46 2.79
N LEU A 157 2.34 2.69 3.58
CA LEU A 157 1.44 3.26 4.59
C LEU A 157 2.21 3.99 5.70
N ALA A 158 3.33 3.43 6.17
CA ALA A 158 4.20 4.11 7.13
C ALA A 158 4.72 5.44 6.58
N PHE A 159 5.15 5.47 5.32
CA PHE A 159 5.61 6.68 4.64
C PHE A 159 4.50 7.74 4.63
N LEU A 160 3.30 7.39 4.16
CA LEU A 160 2.15 8.30 4.12
C LEU A 160 1.76 8.78 5.52
N TYR A 161 1.80 7.89 6.51
CA TYR A 161 1.54 8.22 7.91
C TYR A 161 2.54 9.25 8.44
N TYR A 162 3.84 8.97 8.39
CA TYR A 162 4.85 9.92 8.87
C TYR A 162 4.91 11.21 8.05
N LEU A 163 4.64 11.12 6.74
CA LEU A 163 4.51 12.29 5.89
C LEU A 163 3.33 13.17 6.32
N SER A 164 2.16 12.60 6.59
CA SER A 164 0.99 13.35 7.09
C SER A 164 1.27 14.03 8.43
N ARG A 165 2.05 13.37 9.30
CA ARG A 165 2.51 13.90 10.60
C ARG A 165 3.66 14.91 10.50
N ARG A 166 4.21 15.15 9.31
CA ARG A 166 5.44 15.94 9.07
C ARG A 166 6.64 15.45 9.88
N SER A 167 6.72 14.16 10.15
CA SER A 167 7.82 13.53 10.90
C SER A 167 8.97 13.18 9.95
N LEU A 168 9.97 14.05 9.85
CA LEU A 168 11.07 13.92 8.87
C LEU A 168 11.86 12.62 9.06
N ILE A 169 12.44 12.40 10.25
CA ILE A 169 13.34 11.27 10.47
C ILE A 169 12.66 9.92 10.20
N PRO A 170 11.46 9.61 10.75
CA PRO A 170 10.77 8.37 10.40
C PRO A 170 10.46 8.26 8.90
N CYS A 171 10.15 9.37 8.23
CA CYS A 171 9.92 9.37 6.79
C CYS A 171 11.19 8.99 6.00
N LEU A 172 12.36 9.54 6.36
CA LEU A 172 13.65 9.19 5.75
C LEU A 172 14.03 7.72 6.00
N VAL A 173 13.80 7.22 7.22
CA VAL A 173 14.01 5.80 7.55
C VAL A 173 13.13 4.91 6.68
N VAL A 174 11.85 5.25 6.52
CA VAL A 174 10.95 4.46 5.68
C VAL A 174 11.33 4.51 4.20
N ILE A 175 11.78 5.65 3.67
CA ILE A 175 12.30 5.72 2.28
C ILE A 175 13.50 4.79 2.12
N THR A 176 14.41 4.78 3.10
CA THR A 176 15.57 3.87 3.11
C THR A 176 15.13 2.41 3.12
N LEU A 177 14.20 2.05 4.01
CA LEU A 177 13.65 0.70 4.07
C LEU A 177 12.95 0.31 2.76
N GLN A 178 12.19 1.21 2.13
CA GLN A 178 11.60 0.93 0.83
C GLN A 178 12.67 0.66 -0.23
N GLY A 179 13.74 1.45 -0.27
CA GLY A 179 14.84 1.20 -1.18
C GLY A 179 15.58 -0.11 -0.92
N LEU A 180 15.66 -0.55 0.34
CA LEU A 180 16.33 -1.81 0.72
C LEU A 180 15.46 -3.07 0.54
N PHE A 181 14.14 -2.94 0.58
CA PHE A 181 13.20 -4.07 0.48
C PHE A 181 12.44 -4.11 -0.84
N TYR A 182 12.02 -2.98 -1.39
CA TYR A 182 11.27 -2.88 -2.65
C TYR A 182 11.52 -1.53 -3.36
N PRO A 183 12.66 -1.40 -4.08
CA PRO A 183 13.17 -0.12 -4.58
C PRO A 183 12.18 0.68 -5.45
N GLN A 184 11.29 -0.01 -6.17
CA GLN A 184 10.35 0.65 -7.08
C GLN A 184 9.39 1.60 -6.32
N CYS A 185 9.09 1.33 -5.05
CA CYS A 185 8.20 2.17 -4.24
C CYS A 185 8.82 3.54 -3.89
N VAL A 186 10.15 3.66 -3.95
CA VAL A 186 10.87 4.93 -3.69
C VAL A 186 10.47 6.01 -4.70
N PHE A 187 10.19 5.65 -5.95
CA PHE A 187 9.70 6.61 -6.96
C PHE A 187 8.33 7.20 -6.59
N LEU A 188 7.45 6.39 -5.99
CA LEU A 188 6.16 6.90 -5.49
C LEU A 188 6.40 7.89 -4.34
N CYS A 189 7.33 7.59 -3.44
CA CYS A 189 7.70 8.51 -2.36
C CYS A 189 8.22 9.84 -2.91
N CYS A 190 9.14 9.80 -3.89
CA CYS A 190 9.69 10.98 -4.54
C CYS A 190 8.61 11.85 -5.18
N GLY A 191 7.74 11.24 -5.98
CA GLY A 191 6.64 11.96 -6.62
C GLY A 191 5.71 12.61 -5.60
N VAL A 192 5.36 11.91 -4.52
CA VAL A 192 4.49 12.46 -3.47
C VAL A 192 5.17 13.62 -2.72
N LEU A 193 6.48 13.51 -2.42
CA LEU A 193 7.25 14.60 -1.80
C LEU A 193 7.26 15.86 -2.67
N VAL A 194 7.45 15.70 -3.98
CA VAL A 194 7.44 16.82 -4.94
C VAL A 194 6.03 17.41 -5.05
N LEU A 195 5.00 16.59 -5.25
CA LEU A 195 3.62 17.08 -5.34
C LEU A 195 3.15 17.75 -4.04
N LYS A 196 3.70 17.39 -2.89
CA LYS A 196 3.38 18.03 -1.61
C LYS A 196 3.85 19.48 -1.52
N LEU A 197 4.83 19.88 -2.34
CA LEU A 197 5.21 21.29 -2.49
C LEU A 197 4.13 22.09 -3.20
N LEU A 198 3.27 21.45 -4.00
CA LEU A 198 2.15 22.10 -4.67
C LEU A 198 0.97 22.24 -3.69
N ARG A 199 0.55 23.47 -3.43
CA ARG A 199 -0.64 23.80 -2.64
C ARG A 199 -1.73 24.32 -3.56
N TRP A 200 -2.92 23.77 -3.40
CA TRP A 200 -4.13 24.30 -4.05
C TRP A 200 -4.75 25.36 -3.14
N ARG A 201 -4.75 26.63 -3.58
CA ARG A 201 -5.37 27.73 -2.82
C ARG A 201 -6.13 28.62 -3.79
N GLU A 202 -7.43 28.84 -3.52
CA GLU A 202 -8.30 29.74 -4.31
C GLU A 202 -8.32 29.40 -5.82
N GLY A 203 -8.35 28.11 -6.16
CA GLY A 203 -8.40 27.65 -7.56
C GLY A 203 -7.09 27.78 -8.33
N LYS A 204 -5.99 28.20 -7.68
CA LYS A 204 -4.66 28.31 -8.29
C LYS A 204 -3.70 27.35 -7.62
N ILE A 205 -2.87 26.68 -8.43
CA ILE A 205 -1.73 25.90 -7.95
C ILE A 205 -0.63 26.89 -7.59
N ARG A 206 -0.16 26.86 -6.34
CA ARG A 206 0.98 27.65 -5.88
C ARG A 206 2.00 26.74 -5.22
N LEU A 207 3.27 27.08 -5.36
CA LEU A 207 4.34 26.44 -4.61
C LEU A 207 4.21 26.80 -3.12
N SER A 208 4.67 25.90 -2.24
CA SER A 208 4.71 26.16 -0.82
C SER A 208 5.57 27.39 -0.52
N SER A 209 5.13 28.23 0.40
CA SER A 209 5.90 29.37 0.90
C SER A 209 6.81 29.01 2.08
N GLN A 210 6.68 27.79 2.63
CA GLN A 210 7.43 27.36 3.81
C GLN A 210 8.75 26.71 3.41
N LYS A 211 9.88 27.31 3.82
CA LYS A 211 11.23 26.75 3.57
C LYS A 211 11.38 25.32 4.07
N ASN A 212 10.74 24.99 5.20
CA ASN A 212 10.78 23.65 5.78
C ASN A 212 10.19 22.58 4.85
N ASP A 213 9.21 22.91 4.00
CA ASP A 213 8.64 21.95 3.06
C ASP A 213 9.67 21.56 1.98
N TYR A 214 10.48 22.52 1.52
CA TYR A 214 11.57 22.27 0.57
C TYR A 214 12.71 21.47 1.21
N TRP A 215 13.10 21.79 2.44
CA TRP A 215 14.10 21.00 3.17
C TRP A 215 13.64 19.56 3.38
N PHE A 216 12.38 19.36 3.74
CA PHE A 216 11.79 18.03 3.87
C PHE A 216 11.85 17.27 2.53
N CYS A 217 11.44 17.92 1.44
CA CYS A 217 11.47 17.35 0.10
C CYS A 217 12.91 17.01 -0.32
N ALA A 218 13.84 17.96 -0.19
CA ALA A 218 15.24 17.80 -0.57
C ALA A 218 15.93 16.68 0.23
N ALA A 219 15.73 16.61 1.55
CA ALA A 219 16.26 15.53 2.37
C ALA A 219 15.71 14.15 1.94
N GLY A 220 14.40 14.07 1.69
CA GLY A 220 13.77 12.84 1.20
C GLY A 220 14.27 12.40 -0.17
N LEU A 221 14.41 13.35 -1.12
CA LEU A 221 14.98 13.08 -2.44
C LEU A 221 16.47 12.71 -2.37
N GLY A 222 17.23 13.32 -1.47
CA GLY A 222 18.63 12.99 -1.23
C GLY A 222 18.81 11.55 -0.75
N VAL A 223 18.00 11.12 0.25
CA VAL A 223 18.00 9.73 0.71
C VAL A 223 17.54 8.78 -0.39
N ALA A 224 16.48 9.14 -1.13
CA ALA A 224 16.01 8.33 -2.26
C ALA A 224 17.10 8.15 -3.33
N PHE A 225 17.83 9.22 -3.67
CA PHE A 225 18.95 9.16 -4.60
C PHE A 225 20.05 8.22 -4.10
N ILE A 226 20.48 8.39 -2.85
CA ILE A 226 21.54 7.54 -2.25
C ILE A 226 21.16 6.06 -2.29
N VAL A 227 19.91 5.73 -1.95
CA VAL A 227 19.49 4.33 -1.85
C VAL A 227 19.21 3.71 -3.22
N LEU A 228 18.83 4.52 -4.22
CA LEU A 228 18.67 4.05 -5.60
C LEU A 228 19.98 4.00 -6.38
N LEU A 229 21.02 4.73 -5.94
CA LEU A 229 22.30 4.83 -6.64
C LEU A 229 22.96 3.46 -6.92
N PRO A 230 23.03 2.51 -5.97
CA PRO A 230 23.59 1.19 -6.25
C PRO A 230 22.87 0.50 -7.43
N TYR A 231 21.54 0.55 -7.46
CA TYR A 231 20.76 -0.08 -8.54
C TYR A 231 21.00 0.54 -9.92
N ALA A 232 21.41 1.80 -9.98
CA ALA A 232 21.76 2.46 -11.24
C ALA A 232 23.18 2.15 -11.70
N LEU A 233 24.07 1.78 -10.78
CA LEU A 233 25.50 1.53 -11.06
C LEU A 233 25.81 0.04 -11.27
N THR A 234 25.02 -0.87 -10.68
CA THR A 234 25.27 -2.31 -10.79
C THR A 234 24.92 -2.82 -12.19
N THR A 235 25.86 -3.47 -12.84
CA THR A 235 25.63 -4.22 -14.08
C THR A 235 25.10 -5.62 -13.77
N SER A 236 24.13 -6.10 -14.56
CA SER A 236 23.57 -7.44 -14.42
C SER A 236 24.51 -8.49 -15.03
N ASP A 237 24.83 -9.53 -14.25
CA ASP A 237 25.58 -10.70 -14.73
C ASP A 237 24.77 -11.57 -15.72
N TYR A 238 23.45 -11.33 -15.82
CA TYR A 238 22.50 -12.11 -16.60
C TYR A 238 22.06 -11.41 -17.89
N GLY A 239 22.86 -10.46 -18.35
CA GLY A 239 22.61 -9.68 -19.55
C GLY A 239 21.76 -8.44 -19.32
N PRO A 240 21.59 -7.61 -20.37
CA PRO A 240 20.89 -6.35 -20.29
C PRO A 240 19.38 -6.54 -20.15
N ILE A 241 18.71 -5.49 -19.65
CA ILE A 241 17.24 -5.43 -19.60
C ILE A 241 16.69 -5.52 -21.03
N ILE A 242 15.74 -6.43 -21.24
CA ILE A 242 15.04 -6.64 -22.51
C ILE A 242 14.34 -5.34 -22.94
N SER A 243 14.57 -4.90 -24.18
CA SER A 243 13.88 -3.74 -24.75
C SER A 243 12.44 -4.08 -25.17
N ALA A 244 11.58 -3.06 -25.27
CA ALA A 244 10.22 -3.23 -25.78
C ALA A 244 10.18 -3.86 -27.18
N GLN A 245 11.13 -3.52 -28.05
CA GLN A 245 11.22 -4.06 -29.41
C GLN A 245 11.58 -5.55 -29.40
N GLN A 246 12.55 -5.95 -28.58
CA GLN A 246 12.92 -7.36 -28.41
C GLN A 246 11.77 -8.16 -27.78
N ALA A 247 11.13 -7.64 -26.74
CA ALA A 247 10.01 -8.33 -26.09
C ALA A 247 8.87 -8.62 -27.08
N LYS A 248 8.60 -7.73 -28.05
CA LYS A 248 7.57 -7.96 -29.08
C LYS A 248 7.87 -9.11 -30.02
N THR A 249 9.12 -9.53 -30.17
CA THR A 249 9.50 -10.67 -31.03
C THR A 249 9.68 -11.97 -30.23
N MET A 250 9.71 -11.89 -28.90
CA MET A 250 9.95 -13.01 -28.01
C MET A 250 8.65 -13.77 -27.71
N PRO A 251 8.59 -15.11 -27.93
CA PRO A 251 7.42 -15.93 -27.63
C PRO A 251 6.93 -15.81 -26.19
N GLU A 252 7.84 -15.57 -25.24
CA GLU A 252 7.55 -15.48 -23.81
C GLU A 252 6.63 -14.31 -23.45
N PHE A 253 6.64 -13.24 -24.25
CA PHE A 253 5.83 -12.03 -24.06
C PHE A 253 4.55 -11.98 -24.91
N GLN A 254 4.37 -12.94 -25.83
CA GLN A 254 3.18 -13.07 -26.67
C GLN A 254 2.01 -13.68 -25.89
N PRO A 255 0.77 -13.60 -26.41
CA PRO A 255 -0.37 -14.31 -25.83
C PRO A 255 -0.09 -15.81 -25.64
N GLY A 256 -0.37 -16.33 -24.43
CA GLY A 256 -0.05 -17.70 -24.04
C GLY A 256 1.39 -17.92 -23.54
N GLY A 257 2.27 -16.93 -23.68
CA GLY A 257 3.64 -16.97 -23.17
C GLY A 257 3.73 -16.87 -21.65
N ARG A 258 4.82 -17.40 -21.07
CA ARG A 258 5.06 -17.44 -19.61
C ARG A 258 4.98 -16.05 -18.95
N VAL A 259 5.44 -15.03 -19.66
CA VAL A 259 5.44 -13.62 -19.21
C VAL A 259 4.69 -12.72 -20.19
N ALA A 260 3.59 -13.23 -20.75
CA ALA A 260 2.70 -12.47 -21.62
C ALA A 260 2.47 -11.04 -21.11
N PHE A 261 2.70 -10.06 -21.98
CA PHE A 261 2.61 -8.65 -21.64
C PHE A 261 1.80 -7.86 -22.67
N PHE A 262 1.96 -8.17 -23.95
CA PHE A 262 1.24 -7.49 -25.02
C PHE A 262 -0.10 -8.19 -25.25
N ASP A 263 -1.18 -7.49 -24.94
CA ASP A 263 -2.54 -7.93 -25.24
C ASP A 263 -3.09 -7.16 -26.46
N HIS A 264 -3.86 -7.85 -27.29
CA HIS A 264 -4.50 -7.25 -28.46
C HIS A 264 -5.72 -6.41 -28.06
N ASN A 265 -6.33 -6.69 -26.90
CA ASN A 265 -7.42 -5.91 -26.35
C ASN A 265 -6.86 -4.68 -25.61
N PRO A 266 -7.11 -3.44 -26.09
CA PRO A 266 -6.62 -2.23 -25.44
C PRO A 266 -7.19 -2.06 -24.02
N TRP A 267 -8.42 -2.52 -23.77
CA TRP A 267 -9.04 -2.44 -22.46
C TRP A 267 -8.26 -3.27 -21.44
N ASP A 268 -7.97 -4.53 -21.78
CA ASP A 268 -7.24 -5.43 -20.92
C ASP A 268 -5.81 -4.94 -20.72
N PHE A 269 -5.11 -4.59 -21.80
CA PHE A 269 -3.73 -4.09 -21.74
C PHE A 269 -3.57 -2.85 -20.84
N TRP A 270 -4.44 -1.83 -21.01
CA TRP A 270 -4.27 -0.57 -20.29
C TRP A 270 -4.87 -0.58 -18.88
N LEU A 271 -5.93 -1.37 -18.64
CA LEU A 271 -6.73 -1.24 -17.42
C LEU A 271 -6.72 -2.47 -16.52
N GLU A 272 -6.82 -3.69 -17.07
CA GLU A 272 -7.09 -4.90 -16.27
C GLU A 272 -5.91 -5.88 -16.16
N ASP A 273 -4.96 -5.82 -17.09
CA ASP A 273 -3.84 -6.75 -17.13
C ASP A 273 -2.95 -6.63 -15.88
N SER A 274 -2.42 -7.77 -15.46
CA SER A 274 -1.66 -7.85 -14.22
C SER A 274 -0.27 -7.24 -14.27
N ARG A 275 0.30 -7.02 -15.46
CA ARG A 275 1.66 -6.48 -15.66
C ARG A 275 1.62 -5.08 -16.28
N SER A 276 0.71 -4.85 -17.21
CA SER A 276 0.58 -3.60 -17.98
C SER A 276 -0.58 -2.70 -17.53
N GLY A 277 -1.58 -3.25 -16.82
CA GLY A 277 -2.81 -2.55 -16.49
C GLY A 277 -2.74 -1.57 -15.32
N LEU A 278 -3.60 -0.56 -15.36
CA LEU A 278 -3.69 0.51 -14.36
C LEU A 278 -4.35 0.05 -13.06
N PHE A 279 -5.48 -0.67 -13.14
CA PHE A 279 -6.30 -0.95 -11.97
C PHE A 279 -5.85 -2.20 -11.23
N PRO A 280 -6.07 -2.26 -9.89
CA PRO A 280 -5.96 -3.52 -9.19
C PRO A 280 -7.01 -4.49 -9.75
N ARG A 281 -6.61 -5.75 -10.01
CA ARG A 281 -7.46 -6.81 -10.57
C ARG A 281 -8.90 -6.74 -10.04
N ARG A 282 -9.80 -6.14 -10.84
CA ARG A 282 -11.16 -5.76 -10.41
C ARG A 282 -11.94 -6.93 -9.83
N LYS A 283 -11.80 -8.12 -10.45
CA LYS A 283 -12.45 -9.37 -10.03
C LYS A 283 -12.07 -9.81 -8.60
N ARG A 284 -11.00 -9.28 -8.03
CA ARG A 284 -10.50 -9.63 -6.68
C ARG A 284 -10.58 -8.46 -5.68
N LEU A 285 -11.19 -7.33 -6.07
CA LEU A 285 -11.44 -6.21 -5.15
C LEU A 285 -12.82 -6.38 -4.50
N PRO A 286 -12.93 -6.28 -3.16
CA PRO A 286 -14.24 -6.26 -2.52
C PRO A 286 -15.10 -5.10 -3.05
N ILE A 287 -16.39 -5.35 -3.33
CA ILE A 287 -17.30 -4.33 -3.89
C ILE A 287 -17.36 -3.07 -3.03
N ALA A 288 -17.23 -3.22 -1.70
CA ALA A 288 -17.20 -2.10 -0.77
C ALA A 288 -16.03 -1.12 -1.04
N VAL A 289 -14.91 -1.57 -1.60
CA VAL A 289 -13.77 -0.69 -1.96
C VAL A 289 -14.16 0.27 -3.10
N CYS A 290 -15.11 -0.09 -3.96
CA CYS A 290 -15.61 0.79 -5.01
C CYS A 290 -16.31 2.04 -4.46
N ALA A 291 -16.79 2.02 -3.21
CA ALA A 291 -17.36 3.20 -2.55
C ALA A 291 -16.35 4.36 -2.47
N GLY A 292 -15.04 4.08 -2.54
CA GLY A 292 -13.99 5.11 -2.55
C GLY A 292 -14.08 6.07 -3.74
N LEU A 293 -14.64 5.62 -4.87
CA LEU A 293 -14.87 6.48 -6.03
C LEU A 293 -15.93 7.57 -5.78
N LEU A 294 -16.79 7.38 -4.78
CA LEU A 294 -17.82 8.35 -4.40
C LEU A 294 -17.26 9.48 -3.53
N LEU A 295 -16.10 9.30 -2.90
CA LEU A 295 -15.57 10.26 -1.93
C LEU A 295 -15.49 11.70 -2.49
N PRO A 296 -14.95 11.97 -3.69
CA PRO A 296 -14.88 13.33 -4.23
C PRO A 296 -16.25 13.99 -4.42
N ILE A 297 -17.29 13.19 -4.68
CA ILE A 297 -18.67 13.64 -4.82
C ILE A 297 -19.24 13.95 -3.42
N LEU A 298 -19.12 13.01 -2.47
CA LEU A 298 -19.64 13.14 -1.11
C LEU A 298 -19.08 14.36 -0.38
N LEU A 299 -17.80 14.69 -0.57
CA LEU A 299 -17.16 15.86 0.04
C LEU A 299 -17.79 17.20 -0.41
N ARG A 300 -18.56 17.22 -1.51
CA ARG A 300 -19.25 18.43 -2.01
C ARG A 300 -20.61 18.68 -1.35
N PHE A 301 -21.11 17.76 -0.51
CA PHE A 301 -22.44 17.85 0.10
C PHE A 301 -22.41 17.94 1.64
N PRO A 302 -21.75 18.95 2.24
CA PRO A 302 -21.65 19.08 3.70
C PRO A 302 -22.98 19.40 4.40
N SER A 303 -24.00 19.83 3.65
CA SER A 303 -25.36 20.05 4.16
C SER A 303 -26.10 18.74 4.44
N TRP A 304 -25.85 17.72 3.61
CA TRP A 304 -26.46 16.38 3.74
C TRP A 304 -25.59 15.43 4.58
N LEU A 305 -24.28 15.67 4.60
CA LEU A 305 -23.29 14.82 5.28
C LEU A 305 -22.52 15.67 6.32
N PRO A 306 -23.05 15.88 7.53
CA PRO A 306 -22.42 16.74 8.53
C PRO A 306 -20.99 16.31 8.90
N LEU A 307 -20.71 15.01 8.86
CA LEU A 307 -19.40 14.44 9.17
C LEU A 307 -18.31 14.86 8.17
N VAL A 308 -18.66 15.34 6.96
CA VAL A 308 -17.70 15.91 6.00
C VAL A 308 -16.89 17.05 6.64
N LYS A 309 -17.49 17.80 7.56
CA LYS A 309 -16.80 18.90 8.27
C LYS A 309 -15.65 18.43 9.17
N LYS A 310 -15.61 17.14 9.53
CA LYS A 310 -14.51 16.53 10.29
C LYS A 310 -13.42 15.94 9.40
N VAL A 311 -13.65 15.84 8.09
CA VAL A 311 -12.62 15.40 7.14
C VAL A 311 -11.52 16.44 7.07
N LYS A 312 -10.29 16.02 7.33
CA LYS A 312 -9.13 16.90 7.38
C LYS A 312 -8.47 17.03 6.00
N GLY A 313 -7.65 18.07 5.85
CA GLY A 313 -6.97 18.39 4.59
C GLY A 313 -5.96 17.34 4.15
N GLU A 314 -5.51 16.46 5.06
CA GLU A 314 -4.60 15.34 4.81
C GLU A 314 -5.16 14.35 3.78
N THR A 315 -6.47 14.34 3.52
CA THR A 315 -7.08 13.59 2.42
C THR A 315 -6.53 13.94 1.04
N VAL A 316 -5.92 15.13 0.87
CA VAL A 316 -5.22 15.51 -0.37
C VAL A 316 -4.09 14.53 -0.73
N LEU A 317 -3.50 13.84 0.26
CA LEU A 317 -2.46 12.82 0.04
C LEU A 317 -2.97 11.67 -0.82
N LEU A 318 -4.26 11.33 -0.74
CA LEU A 318 -4.86 10.29 -1.58
C LEU A 318 -4.84 10.69 -3.06
N THR A 319 -5.15 11.96 -3.34
CA THR A 319 -5.12 12.50 -4.70
C THR A 319 -3.69 12.62 -5.21
N GLN A 320 -2.76 13.12 -4.37
CA GLN A 320 -1.35 13.22 -4.73
C GLN A 320 -0.75 11.84 -5.04
N LEU A 321 -1.02 10.84 -4.20
CA LEU A 321 -0.57 9.47 -4.47
C LEU A 321 -1.17 8.94 -5.78
N ALA A 322 -2.48 9.11 -6.01
CA ALA A 322 -3.12 8.67 -7.24
C ALA A 322 -2.51 9.33 -8.50
N LEU A 323 -2.22 10.63 -8.45
CA LEU A 323 -1.58 11.36 -9.54
C LEU A 323 -0.15 10.87 -9.79
N VAL A 324 0.63 10.63 -8.74
CA VAL A 324 1.98 10.08 -8.85
C VAL A 324 1.96 8.68 -9.41
N SER A 325 1.03 7.84 -8.94
CA SER A 325 0.83 6.48 -9.46
C SER A 325 0.52 6.48 -10.95
N LEU A 326 -0.37 7.38 -11.40
CA LEU A 326 -0.70 7.52 -12.82
C LEU A 326 0.48 8.05 -13.62
N GLY A 327 1.21 9.05 -13.11
CA GLY A 327 2.40 9.59 -13.76
C GLY A 327 3.49 8.53 -13.93
N MET A 328 3.79 7.78 -12.87
CA MET A 328 4.76 6.67 -12.91
C MET A 328 4.29 5.53 -13.82
N PHE A 329 2.99 5.23 -13.85
CA PHE A 329 2.41 4.25 -14.76
C PHE A 329 2.64 4.64 -16.23
N VAL A 330 2.36 5.90 -16.60
CA VAL A 330 2.59 6.40 -17.96
C VAL A 330 4.09 6.41 -18.28
N MET A 331 4.94 6.87 -17.37
CA MET A 331 6.39 6.85 -17.58
C MET A 331 6.92 5.42 -17.77
N ALA A 332 6.48 4.46 -16.96
CA ALA A 332 6.88 3.06 -17.09
C ALA A 332 6.44 2.44 -18.43
N HIS A 333 5.27 2.82 -18.95
CA HIS A 333 4.87 2.46 -20.32
C HIS A 333 5.73 3.13 -21.39
N GLY A 334 6.18 4.37 -21.17
CA GLY A 334 7.08 5.07 -22.09
C GLY A 334 8.47 4.44 -22.20
N VAL A 335 8.97 3.83 -21.12
CA VAL A 335 10.31 3.20 -21.05
C VAL A 335 10.23 1.74 -20.62
N LEU A 336 9.32 0.97 -21.23
CA LEU A 336 9.01 -0.41 -20.84
C LEU A 336 10.24 -1.21 -20.39
N PHE A 337 10.07 -1.86 -19.24
CA PHE A 337 11.03 -2.71 -18.54
C PHE A 337 12.21 -1.99 -17.88
N ARG A 338 12.57 -0.75 -18.27
CA ARG A 338 13.61 0.03 -17.57
C ARG A 338 13.15 0.52 -16.19
N LEU A 339 11.90 0.94 -16.10
CA LEU A 339 11.25 1.28 -14.82
C LEU A 339 10.44 0.09 -14.29
N HIS A 340 10.87 -1.14 -14.54
CA HIS A 340 10.09 -2.33 -14.21
C HIS A 340 8.71 -2.34 -14.92
N LEU A 341 7.72 -3.07 -14.38
CA LEU A 341 6.39 -3.21 -14.99
C LEU A 341 5.46 -2.05 -14.62
N PRO A 342 4.68 -1.47 -15.55
CA PRO A 342 3.80 -0.33 -15.27
C PRO A 342 2.82 -0.56 -14.12
N SER A 343 2.22 -1.76 -14.04
CA SER A 343 1.24 -2.08 -13.00
C SER A 343 1.80 -2.01 -11.58
N ARG A 344 3.13 -2.07 -11.41
CA ARG A 344 3.78 -2.02 -10.09
C ARG A 344 3.64 -0.66 -9.42
N TYR A 345 3.50 0.40 -10.21
CA TYR A 345 3.31 1.75 -9.69
C TYR A 345 1.86 2.06 -9.34
N SER A 346 0.89 1.49 -10.04
CA SER A 346 -0.53 1.79 -9.88
C SER A 346 -1.28 0.79 -9.00
N LYS A 347 -1.09 -0.52 -9.19
CA LYS A 347 -1.90 -1.57 -8.56
C LYS A 347 -1.89 -1.51 -7.04
N HIS A 348 -0.71 -1.34 -6.44
CA HIS A 348 -0.54 -1.36 -4.99
C HIS A 348 -0.97 -0.04 -4.34
N SER A 349 -0.57 1.08 -4.95
CA SER A 349 -0.84 2.43 -4.46
C SER A 349 -2.31 2.82 -4.63
N LEU A 350 -2.93 2.56 -5.79
CA LEU A 350 -4.35 2.82 -6.02
C LEU A 350 -5.23 1.95 -5.13
N ARG A 351 -4.80 0.74 -4.78
CA ARG A 351 -5.51 -0.07 -3.78
C ARG A 351 -5.57 0.62 -2.42
N ILE A 352 -4.43 1.16 -1.95
CA ILE A 352 -4.39 1.93 -0.70
C ILE A 352 -5.29 3.16 -0.80
N VAL A 353 -5.21 3.89 -1.92
CA VAL A 353 -6.05 5.08 -2.17
C VAL A 353 -7.54 4.73 -2.09
N LEU A 354 -7.97 3.70 -2.83
CA LEU A 354 -9.38 3.30 -2.89
C LEU A 354 -9.88 2.79 -1.54
N VAL A 355 -9.08 2.02 -0.80
CA VAL A 355 -9.47 1.51 0.52
C VAL A 355 -9.66 2.64 1.53
N LEU A 356 -8.71 3.57 1.63
CA LEU A 356 -8.83 4.72 2.53
C LEU A 356 -9.99 5.63 2.12
N ALA A 357 -10.15 5.87 0.82
CA ALA A 357 -11.27 6.66 0.31
C ALA A 357 -12.62 5.98 0.60
N ALA A 358 -12.72 4.66 0.41
CA ALA A 358 -13.92 3.88 0.67
C ALA A 358 -14.29 3.91 2.15
N ALA A 359 -13.31 3.76 3.04
CA ALA A 359 -13.57 3.82 4.48
C ALA A 359 -14.14 5.17 4.91
N ILE A 360 -13.58 6.27 4.41
CA ILE A 360 -14.11 7.61 4.66
C ILE A 360 -15.52 7.73 4.08
N ALA A 361 -15.72 7.37 2.81
CA ALA A 361 -17.03 7.44 2.13
C ALA A 361 -18.11 6.63 2.87
N ILE A 362 -17.82 5.37 3.21
CA ILE A 362 -18.73 4.50 3.96
C ILE A 362 -19.04 5.10 5.34
N THR A 363 -18.05 5.63 6.05
CA THR A 363 -18.27 6.26 7.36
C THR A 363 -19.21 7.47 7.24
N LEU A 364 -19.02 8.31 6.22
CA LEU A 364 -19.90 9.46 5.95
C LEU A 364 -21.34 9.01 5.65
N LEU A 365 -21.51 7.97 4.83
CA LEU A 365 -22.82 7.44 4.46
C LEU A 365 -23.53 6.79 5.66
N LEU A 366 -22.81 6.00 6.45
CA LEU A 366 -23.35 5.36 7.66
C LEU A 366 -23.81 6.40 8.68
N ASP A 367 -23.03 7.46 8.90
CA ASP A 367 -23.43 8.57 9.78
C ASP A 367 -24.73 9.23 9.31
N ALA A 368 -24.85 9.52 8.01
CA ALA A 368 -26.07 10.10 7.45
C ALA A 368 -27.29 9.17 7.58
N ILE A 369 -27.13 7.88 7.31
CA ILE A 369 -28.22 6.89 7.47
C ILE A 369 -28.67 6.84 8.93
N ILE A 370 -27.73 6.75 9.88
CA ILE A 370 -28.03 6.71 11.31
C ILE A 370 -28.77 7.97 11.75
N GLN A 371 -28.32 9.15 11.33
CA GLN A 371 -29.00 10.42 11.64
C GLN A 371 -30.40 10.51 11.02
N ALA A 372 -30.59 10.02 9.79
CA ALA A 372 -31.90 9.99 9.15
C ALA A 372 -32.87 9.06 9.89
N CYS A 373 -32.42 7.86 10.25
CA CYS A 373 -33.21 6.91 11.04
C CYS A 373 -33.61 7.49 12.41
N GLN A 374 -32.68 8.18 13.10
CA GLN A 374 -32.97 8.82 14.38
C GLN A 374 -34.03 9.93 14.26
N ARG A 375 -33.97 10.75 13.20
CA ARG A 375 -34.97 11.80 12.94
C ARG A 375 -36.36 11.23 12.67
N LEU A 376 -36.43 10.10 11.96
CA LEU A 376 -37.68 9.41 11.66
C LEU A 376 -38.26 8.70 12.89
N ALA A 377 -37.42 8.07 13.71
CA ALA A 377 -37.85 7.32 14.89
C ALA A 377 -38.27 8.21 16.07
N PHE A 378 -37.63 9.38 16.24
CA PHE A 378 -37.88 10.28 17.37
C PHE A 378 -38.15 11.74 16.93
N PRO A 379 -39.26 12.02 16.24
CA PRO A 379 -39.55 13.35 15.71
C PRO A 379 -39.75 14.43 16.80
N ARG A 380 -40.07 14.05 18.04
CA ARG A 380 -40.32 14.97 19.17
C ARG A 380 -39.12 15.33 20.04
N ILE A 381 -37.93 14.75 19.80
CA ILE A 381 -36.70 15.12 20.53
C ILE A 381 -35.83 16.00 19.64
N GLN A 382 -36.38 17.13 19.19
CA GLN A 382 -35.58 18.21 18.63
C GLN A 382 -34.79 18.85 19.79
N GLY A 383 -33.53 18.43 19.97
CA GLY A 383 -32.59 19.15 20.82
C GLY A 383 -31.64 18.31 21.68
N LYS A 384 -31.82 16.98 21.79
CA LYS A 384 -30.83 16.11 22.47
C LYS A 384 -30.60 14.82 21.67
N PRO A 385 -29.34 14.47 21.35
CA PRO A 385 -29.03 13.28 20.57
C PRO A 385 -29.29 12.04 21.43
N VAL A 386 -30.42 11.38 21.18
CA VAL A 386 -30.72 10.06 21.75
C VAL A 386 -30.02 9.02 20.89
N LEU A 387 -29.03 8.35 21.48
CA LEU A 387 -28.35 7.15 20.97
C LEU A 387 -27.65 7.27 19.59
N GLY A 388 -26.75 8.24 19.43
CA GLY A 388 -25.81 8.33 18.29
C GLY A 388 -24.32 8.36 18.66
N ARG A 389 -23.98 8.17 19.94
CA ARG A 389 -22.61 8.41 20.45
C ARG A 389 -21.68 7.19 20.46
N ALA A 390 -22.18 5.97 20.21
CA ALA A 390 -21.35 4.77 20.40
C ALA A 390 -20.46 4.42 19.19
N ILE A 391 -20.83 4.83 17.96
CA ILE A 391 -20.13 4.43 16.73
C ILE A 391 -19.38 5.61 16.07
N VAL A 392 -19.80 6.87 16.31
CA VAL A 392 -19.35 8.03 15.51
C VAL A 392 -18.76 9.20 16.33
N THR A 393 -18.70 9.13 17.67
CA THR A 393 -18.09 10.20 18.49
C THR A 393 -17.12 9.71 19.54
#